data_AF-A0A521K475-F1
#
_entry.id   AF-A0A521K475-F1
#
_cell.length_a   1.000
_cell.length_b   1.000
_cell.length_c   1.000
_cell.angle_alpha   90.00
_cell.angle_beta   90.00
_cell.angle_gamma   90.00
#
_symmetry.space_group_name_H-M   'P 1'
#
loop_
_entity.id
_entity.type
_entity.pdbx_description
1 polymer ?
#
loop_
_entity_poly.entity_id
_entity_poly.type
_entity_poly.pdbx_seq_one_letter_code
_entity_poly.pdbx_strand_id
1 'polypeptide(L)'
;MGPEEAPTFAGDKRPVYQRPASFRIACRWHRPCFHPYLISSQHLIGKEGALVKPCSIRTFFQQDHARLDDLLVRFQTLKRSDYAEAKDRFIDFKFGLQRHIVWEEDLLFPPWEEATGLTTGGPTQVMRREHRQIADCLEALHKKVQAADPDSDEEEQALLTLLSSHNRKEELILYPALDETLSEEKRAGIFRAMNEIPEERYKVCCADR
;
A
#
# COMPACT_ATOMS: atom_id res chain seq x y z
N MET A 1 7.24 78.45 -4.84
CA MET A 1 7.88 77.99 -6.10
C MET A 1 9.21 77.37 -5.74
N GLY A 2 9.34 76.07 -5.94
CA GLY A 2 10.47 75.23 -5.52
C GLY A 2 9.91 73.84 -5.23
N PRO A 3 10.17 72.82 -6.07
CA PRO A 3 9.33 71.64 -6.15
C PRO A 3 9.61 70.63 -5.02
N GLU A 4 8.54 69.96 -4.63
CA GLU A 4 8.47 68.85 -3.69
C GLU A 4 8.92 67.58 -4.43
N GLU A 5 10.10 67.05 -4.07
CA GLU A 5 10.63 65.79 -4.62
C GLU A 5 10.03 64.61 -3.83
N ALA A 6 9.10 63.90 -4.46
CA ALA A 6 8.55 62.65 -3.96
C ALA A 6 9.58 61.51 -4.11
N PRO A 7 9.72 60.60 -3.12
CA PRO A 7 10.53 59.41 -3.30
C PRO A 7 9.85 58.44 -4.26
N THR A 8 10.56 58.10 -5.33
CA THR A 8 10.18 57.12 -6.33
C THR A 8 10.28 55.70 -5.74
N PHE A 9 9.14 55.00 -5.68
CA PHE A 9 9.06 53.60 -5.28
C PHE A 9 9.56 52.71 -6.42
N ALA A 10 10.84 52.34 -6.39
CA ALA A 10 11.45 51.46 -7.39
C ALA A 10 11.27 49.99 -7.01
N GLY A 11 10.36 49.31 -7.72
CA GLY A 11 10.50 47.91 -8.14
C GLY A 11 10.46 46.82 -7.06
N ASP A 12 9.25 46.42 -6.66
CA ASP A 12 8.98 45.12 -6.04
C ASP A 12 9.31 43.99 -7.04
N LYS A 13 10.57 43.54 -7.05
CA LYS A 13 10.95 42.29 -7.73
C LYS A 13 10.54 41.11 -6.84
N ARG A 14 9.25 40.77 -6.88
CA ARG A 14 8.77 39.47 -6.41
C ARG A 14 9.59 38.37 -7.08
N PRO A 15 10.21 37.44 -6.34
CA PRO A 15 10.90 36.32 -6.97
C PRO A 15 9.86 35.51 -7.74
N VAL A 16 10.06 35.42 -9.05
CA VAL A 16 9.36 34.49 -9.92
C VAL A 16 9.73 33.09 -9.42
N TYR A 17 8.80 32.43 -8.72
CA TYR A 17 8.94 31.03 -8.35
C TYR A 17 8.96 30.21 -9.65
N GLN A 18 10.17 29.87 -10.11
CA GLN A 18 10.36 28.92 -11.19
C GLN A 18 10.00 27.55 -10.64
N ARG A 19 8.92 26.96 -11.18
CA ARG A 19 8.50 25.59 -10.89
C ARG A 19 9.71 24.67 -10.98
N PRO A 20 10.08 23.92 -9.93
CA PRO A 20 11.02 22.83 -10.12
C PRO A 20 10.39 21.83 -11.10
N ALA A 21 11.20 21.39 -12.06
CA ALA A 21 10.84 20.37 -13.02
C ALA A 21 10.24 19.18 -12.26
N SER A 22 9.08 18.71 -12.72
CA SER A 22 8.38 17.53 -12.22
C SER A 22 9.37 16.39 -12.00
N PHE A 23 9.71 16.13 -10.74
CA PHE A 23 10.36 14.89 -10.35
C PHE A 23 9.29 13.81 -10.49
N ARG A 24 9.27 13.15 -11.64
CA ARG A 24 8.61 11.85 -11.77
C ARG A 24 9.42 10.87 -10.91
N ILE A 25 9.11 10.81 -9.61
CA ILE A 25 9.50 9.66 -8.81
C ILE A 25 8.64 8.51 -9.35
N ALA A 26 9.20 7.78 -10.31
CA ALA A 26 8.65 6.51 -10.72
C ALA A 26 8.83 5.56 -9.53
N CYS A 27 7.82 5.48 -8.65
CA CYS A 27 7.60 4.31 -7.80
C CYS A 27 7.26 3.14 -8.72
N ARG A 28 8.31 2.62 -9.38
CA ARG A 28 8.26 1.46 -10.25
C ARG A 28 9.08 0.38 -9.58
N TRP A 29 8.53 -0.15 -8.49
CA TRP A 29 8.99 -1.40 -7.89
C TRP A 29 8.62 -2.52 -8.88
N HIS A 30 9.59 -2.84 -9.74
CA HIS A 30 9.56 -3.74 -10.90
C HIS A 30 9.36 -3.06 -12.28
N ARG A 31 10.33 -3.33 -13.17
CA ARG A 31 10.21 -3.21 -14.63
C ARG A 31 8.92 -3.90 -15.10
N PRO A 32 8.30 -3.44 -16.20
CA PRO A 32 7.02 -3.96 -16.65
C PRO A 32 7.24 -5.34 -17.29
N CYS A 33 6.70 -6.37 -16.68
CA CYS A 33 6.14 -7.47 -17.46
C CYS A 33 4.66 -7.12 -17.67
N PHE A 34 4.37 -6.42 -18.77
CA PHE A 34 3.01 -6.34 -19.29
C PHE A 34 2.56 -7.77 -19.58
N HIS A 35 1.64 -8.29 -18.76
CA HIS A 35 0.75 -9.38 -19.15
C HIS A 35 -0.66 -8.91 -18.85
N PRO A 36 -1.49 -8.65 -19.88
CA PRO A 36 -2.86 -8.25 -19.65
C PRO A 36 -3.64 -9.51 -19.26
N TYR A 37 -3.89 -9.70 -17.97
CA TYR A 37 -4.97 -10.56 -17.51
C TYR A 37 -5.96 -9.70 -16.72
N LEU A 38 -6.91 -9.13 -17.46
CA LEU A 38 -8.19 -8.70 -16.93
C LEU A 38 -8.92 -9.95 -16.46
N ILE A 39 -8.94 -10.23 -15.15
CA ILE A 39 -9.90 -11.20 -14.61
C ILE A 39 -11.21 -10.44 -14.42
N SER A 40 -12.07 -10.56 -15.42
CA SER A 40 -13.49 -10.28 -15.30
C SER A 40 -14.09 -11.24 -14.27
N SER A 41 -14.81 -10.70 -13.29
CA SER A 41 -15.62 -11.49 -12.36
C SER A 41 -16.78 -12.12 -13.13
N GLN A 42 -16.60 -13.33 -13.67
CA GLN A 42 -17.64 -14.30 -14.06
C GLN A 42 -17.01 -15.49 -14.82
N HIS A 43 -16.44 -16.46 -14.10
CA HIS A 43 -16.45 -17.91 -14.43
C HIS A 43 -15.34 -18.62 -13.64
N LEU A 44 -15.71 -19.26 -12.53
CA LEU A 44 -14.95 -20.39 -11.98
C LEU A 44 -15.84 -21.63 -12.01
N ILE A 45 -16.15 -22.09 -13.23
CA ILE A 45 -16.60 -23.48 -13.46
C ILE A 45 -15.79 -24.00 -14.65
N GLY A 46 -14.53 -24.33 -14.39
CA GLY A 46 -13.73 -25.16 -15.27
C GLY A 46 -14.12 -26.63 -15.06
N LYS A 47 -14.63 -27.26 -16.12
CA LYS A 47 -14.89 -28.70 -16.16
C LYS A 47 -13.58 -29.47 -15.97
N GLU A 48 -13.63 -30.47 -15.09
CA GLU A 48 -12.73 -31.63 -14.94
C GLU A 48 -11.22 -31.35 -14.80
N GLY A 49 -10.71 -31.49 -13.57
CA GLY A 49 -9.45 -32.20 -13.32
C GLY A 49 -8.12 -31.46 -13.51
N ALA A 50 -8.09 -30.14 -13.73
CA ALA A 50 -6.84 -29.39 -13.70
C ALA A 50 -6.56 -28.89 -12.26
N LEU A 51 -5.56 -29.48 -11.61
CA LEU A 51 -4.99 -28.98 -10.35
C LEU A 51 -4.61 -27.51 -10.55
N VAL A 52 -5.40 -26.58 -10.00
CA VAL A 52 -4.96 -25.20 -9.81
C VAL A 52 -3.68 -25.32 -8.99
N LYS A 53 -2.52 -25.08 -9.60
CA LYS A 53 -1.25 -25.11 -8.87
C LYS A 53 -1.45 -24.22 -7.64
N PRO A 54 -1.21 -24.71 -6.42
CA PRO A 54 -1.29 -23.86 -5.25
C PRO A 54 -0.38 -22.67 -5.52
N CYS A 55 -0.94 -21.47 -5.55
CA CYS A 55 -0.13 -20.26 -5.63
C CYS A 55 0.73 -20.27 -4.36
N SER A 56 2.05 -20.13 -4.48
CA SER A 56 2.88 -20.05 -3.28
C SER A 56 2.51 -18.79 -2.49
N ILE A 57 2.72 -18.79 -1.17
CA ILE A 57 2.45 -17.59 -0.35
C ILE A 57 3.21 -16.41 -0.94
N ARG A 58 4.48 -16.62 -1.27
CA ARG A 58 5.32 -15.58 -1.90
C ARG A 58 4.69 -15.02 -3.16
N THR A 59 4.27 -15.86 -4.09
CA THR A 59 3.75 -15.39 -5.38
C THR A 59 2.44 -14.62 -5.20
N PHE A 60 1.55 -15.09 -4.33
CA PHE A 60 0.29 -14.42 -4.06
C PHE A 60 0.50 -13.04 -3.42
N PHE A 61 1.29 -12.96 -2.34
CA PHE A 61 1.47 -11.72 -1.59
C PHE A 61 2.28 -10.68 -2.39
N GLN A 62 3.24 -11.11 -3.24
CA GLN A 62 3.90 -10.23 -4.20
C GLN A 62 2.94 -9.64 -5.24
N GLN A 63 1.97 -10.43 -5.72
CA GLN A 63 0.93 -9.92 -6.62
C GLN A 63 0.01 -8.94 -5.91
N ASP A 64 -0.29 -9.18 -4.63
CA ASP A 64 -1.09 -8.25 -3.84
C ASP A 64 -0.36 -6.92 -3.58
N HIS A 65 0.95 -6.95 -3.29
CA HIS A 65 1.79 -5.76 -3.24
C HIS A 65 1.73 -4.96 -4.54
N ALA A 66 1.91 -5.63 -5.69
CA ALA A 66 1.84 -4.96 -6.99
C ALA A 66 0.48 -4.33 -7.26
N ARG A 67 -0.61 -4.98 -6.81
CA ARG A 67 -1.97 -4.42 -6.88
C ARG A 67 -2.13 -3.17 -6.02
N LEU A 68 -1.59 -3.18 -4.80
CA LEU A 68 -1.63 -2.02 -3.89
C LEU A 68 -0.81 -0.85 -4.44
N ASP A 69 0.37 -1.12 -4.99
CA ASP A 69 1.21 -0.12 -5.65
C ASP A 69 0.47 0.58 -6.81
N ASP A 70 -0.23 -0.17 -7.66
CA ASP A 70 -1.00 0.41 -8.78
C ASP A 70 -2.11 1.35 -8.28
N LEU A 71 -2.81 0.99 -7.20
CA LEU A 71 -3.84 1.84 -6.61
C LEU A 71 -3.25 3.15 -6.09
N LEU A 72 -2.12 3.10 -5.37
CA LEU A 72 -1.46 4.29 -4.84
C LEU A 72 -0.91 5.19 -5.97
N VAL A 73 -0.32 4.59 -7.01
CA VAL A 73 0.16 5.33 -8.20
C VAL A 73 -0.98 6.02 -8.94
N ARG A 74 -2.15 5.38 -9.05
CA ARG A 74 -3.34 6.01 -9.64
C ARG A 74 -3.83 7.18 -8.79
N PHE A 75 -3.92 7.03 -7.47
CA PHE A 75 -4.22 8.14 -6.55
C PHE A 75 -3.27 9.32 -6.79
N GLN A 76 -1.96 9.06 -6.77
CA GLN A 76 -0.90 10.04 -7.02
C GLN A 76 -1.06 10.80 -8.33
N THR A 77 -1.40 10.09 -9.40
CA THR A 77 -1.55 10.66 -10.74
C THR A 77 -2.78 11.54 -10.85
N LEU A 78 -3.86 11.19 -10.14
CA LEU A 78 -5.17 11.82 -10.28
C LEU A 78 -5.44 12.94 -9.27
N LYS A 79 -4.77 12.96 -8.11
CA LYS A 79 -5.08 13.87 -6.99
C LYS A 79 -5.07 15.37 -7.34
N ARG A 80 -4.47 15.78 -8.47
CA ARG A 80 -4.44 17.17 -8.95
C ARG A 80 -5.29 17.45 -10.19
N SER A 81 -5.88 16.43 -10.81
CA SER A 81 -6.66 16.56 -12.04
C SER A 81 -8.09 16.02 -11.91
N ASP A 82 -8.28 14.94 -11.16
CA ASP A 82 -9.56 14.30 -10.90
C ASP A 82 -9.56 13.75 -9.47
N TYR A 83 -9.90 14.61 -8.51
CA TYR A 83 -9.83 14.25 -7.10
C TYR A 83 -10.85 13.19 -6.69
N ALA A 84 -12.02 13.16 -7.35
CA ALA A 84 -13.07 12.19 -7.03
C ALA A 84 -12.56 10.77 -7.31
N GLU A 85 -12.03 10.54 -8.50
CA GLU A 85 -11.45 9.24 -8.86
C GLU A 85 -10.18 8.94 -8.03
N ALA A 86 -9.36 9.96 -7.73
CA ALA A 86 -8.19 9.78 -6.85
C ALA A 86 -8.62 9.26 -5.47
N LYS A 87 -9.63 9.88 -4.86
CA LYS A 87 -10.17 9.48 -3.56
C LYS A 87 -10.67 8.03 -3.58
N ASP A 88 -11.37 7.62 -4.63
CA ASP A 88 -11.84 6.24 -4.76
C ASP A 88 -10.67 5.26 -4.83
N ARG A 89 -9.61 5.58 -5.59
CA ARG A 89 -8.37 4.76 -5.62
C ARG A 89 -7.66 4.71 -4.28
N PHE A 90 -7.64 5.81 -3.53
CA PHE A 90 -7.08 5.82 -2.18
C PHE A 90 -7.90 4.95 -1.22
N ILE A 91 -9.24 4.98 -1.29
CA ILE A 91 -10.10 4.13 -0.47
C ILE A 91 -9.82 2.64 -0.76
N ASP A 92 -9.74 2.28 -2.04
CA ASP A 92 -9.39 0.91 -2.46
C ASP A 92 -8.00 0.49 -1.94
N PHE A 93 -7.02 1.39 -2.03
CA PHE A 93 -5.67 1.17 -1.50
C PHE A 93 -5.69 0.98 0.01
N LYS A 94 -6.35 1.88 0.75
CA LYS A 94 -6.42 1.89 2.21
C LYS A 94 -7.00 0.57 2.74
N PHE A 95 -8.20 0.21 2.29
CA PHE A 95 -8.83 -1.03 2.73
C PHE A 95 -8.09 -2.27 2.22
N GLY A 96 -7.51 -2.19 1.03
CA GLY A 96 -6.65 -3.25 0.50
C GLY A 96 -5.45 -3.52 1.39
N LEU A 97 -4.71 -2.49 1.81
CA LEU A 97 -3.53 -2.58 2.66
C LEU A 97 -3.89 -3.04 4.08
N GLN A 98 -5.00 -2.53 4.65
CA GLN A 98 -5.49 -2.99 5.95
C GLN A 98 -5.85 -4.48 5.92
N ARG A 99 -6.51 -4.94 4.85
CA ARG A 99 -6.83 -6.36 4.66
C ARG A 99 -5.58 -7.21 4.51
N HIS A 100 -4.59 -6.71 3.75
CA HIS A 100 -3.30 -7.36 3.59
C HIS A 100 -2.64 -7.63 4.94
N ILE A 101 -2.49 -6.59 5.77
CA ILE A 101 -1.91 -6.70 7.11
C ILE A 101 -2.68 -7.70 7.98
N VAL A 102 -4.02 -7.71 7.90
CA VAL A 102 -4.85 -8.70 8.63
C VAL A 102 -4.59 -10.12 8.15
N TRP A 103 -4.43 -10.37 6.85
CA TRP A 103 -4.07 -11.68 6.35
C TRP A 103 -2.74 -12.16 6.93
N GLU A 104 -1.76 -11.28 7.00
CA GLU A 104 -0.45 -11.62 7.55
C GLU A 104 -0.53 -11.90 9.05
N GLU A 105 -1.12 -10.99 9.81
CA GLU A 105 -1.15 -11.09 11.27
C GLU A 105 -2.04 -12.21 11.80
N ASP A 106 -3.20 -12.43 11.18
CA ASP A 106 -4.20 -13.39 11.67
C ASP A 106 -4.04 -14.77 11.01
N LEU A 107 -3.51 -14.86 9.78
CA LEU A 107 -3.45 -16.12 9.03
C LEU A 107 -2.03 -16.62 8.72
N LEU A 108 -1.07 -15.75 8.43
CA LEU A 108 0.30 -16.19 8.10
C LEU A 108 1.16 -16.40 9.34
N PHE A 109 1.19 -15.40 10.23
CA PHE A 109 2.11 -15.38 11.35
C PHE A 109 1.83 -16.50 12.38
N PRO A 110 0.58 -16.76 12.80
CA PRO A 110 0.33 -17.76 13.84
C PRO A 110 0.79 -19.19 13.48
N PRO A 111 0.43 -19.78 12.32
CA PRO A 111 0.88 -21.14 12.00
C PRO A 111 2.39 -21.23 11.74
N TRP A 112 3.04 -20.12 11.34
CA TRP A 112 4.48 -20.06 11.14
C TRP A 112 5.25 -19.95 12.47
N GLU A 113 4.77 -19.12 13.39
CA GLU A 113 5.30 -19.04 14.76
C GLU A 113 5.15 -20.37 15.49
N GLU A 114 4.02 -21.07 15.32
CA GLU A 114 3.83 -22.43 15.84
C GLU A 114 4.86 -23.41 15.26
N ALA A 115 5.07 -23.40 13.94
CA ALA A 115 5.97 -24.33 13.27
C ALA A 115 7.45 -24.09 13.60
N THR A 116 7.85 -22.83 13.82
CA THR A 116 9.24 -22.45 14.11
C THR A 116 9.57 -22.37 15.60
N GLY A 117 8.56 -22.23 16.46
CA GLY A 117 8.73 -21.93 17.88
C GLY A 117 9.16 -20.48 18.17
N LEU A 118 9.26 -19.61 17.14
CA LEU A 118 9.76 -18.24 17.26
C LEU A 118 8.67 -17.24 17.64
N THR A 119 8.01 -17.46 18.78
CA THR A 119 6.91 -16.61 19.26
C THR A 119 7.39 -15.29 19.90
N THR A 120 8.63 -15.26 20.41
CA THR A 120 9.17 -14.10 21.15
C THR A 120 10.41 -13.50 20.47
N GLY A 121 10.40 -12.20 20.19
CA GLY A 121 11.53 -11.48 19.59
C GLY A 121 11.84 -11.85 18.13
N GLY A 122 10.94 -12.58 17.46
CA GLY A 122 11.10 -13.07 16.09
C GLY A 122 10.76 -12.05 14.98
N PRO A 123 10.93 -12.42 13.70
CA PRO A 123 10.71 -11.53 12.56
C PRO A 123 9.26 -11.02 12.47
N THR A 124 8.28 -11.84 12.84
CA THR A 124 6.85 -11.46 12.87
C THR A 124 6.56 -10.36 13.89
N GLN A 125 7.33 -10.23 14.98
CA GLN A 125 7.19 -9.10 15.90
C GLN A 125 7.74 -7.80 15.32
N VAL A 126 8.78 -7.87 14.49
CA VAL A 126 9.28 -6.71 13.74
C VAL A 126 8.20 -6.25 12.77
N MET A 127 7.59 -7.17 12.02
CA MET A 127 6.51 -6.85 11.07
C MET A 127 5.33 -6.18 11.78
N ARG A 128 4.82 -6.75 12.89
CA ARG A 128 3.72 -6.13 13.68
C ARG A 128 4.06 -4.76 14.27
N ARG A 129 5.33 -4.44 14.51
CA ARG A 129 5.72 -3.08 14.91
C ARG A 129 5.64 -2.12 13.73
N GLU A 130 6.09 -2.55 12.57
CA GLU A 130 6.05 -1.73 11.35
C GLU A 130 4.63 -1.59 10.81
N HIS A 131 3.78 -2.60 10.89
CA HIS A 131 2.36 -2.49 10.56
C HIS A 131 1.66 -1.37 11.32
N ARG A 132 2.01 -1.19 12.60
CA ARG A 132 1.48 -0.07 13.41
C ARG A 132 1.99 1.28 12.90
N GLN A 133 3.27 1.38 12.55
CA GLN A 133 3.83 2.59 11.94
C GLN A 133 3.22 2.87 10.56
N ILE A 134 2.96 1.83 9.76
CA ILE A 134 2.26 1.92 8.47
C ILE A 134 0.84 2.43 8.69
N ALA A 135 0.13 1.92 9.69
CA ALA A 135 -1.21 2.40 10.05
C ALA A 135 -1.20 3.88 10.43
N ASP A 136 -0.22 4.34 11.20
CA ASP A 136 -0.07 5.75 11.57
C ASP A 136 0.17 6.64 10.34
N CYS A 137 1.07 6.24 9.44
CA CYS A 137 1.32 6.95 8.17
C CYS A 137 0.07 6.95 7.26
N LEU A 138 -0.64 5.83 7.19
CA LEU A 138 -1.85 5.68 6.39
C LEU A 138 -2.97 6.58 6.91
N GLU A 139 -3.13 6.72 8.23
CA GLU A 139 -4.10 7.64 8.81
C GLU A 139 -3.72 9.12 8.61
N ALA A 140 -2.43 9.46 8.62
CA ALA A 140 -1.98 10.81 8.27
C ALA A 140 -2.36 11.15 6.81
N LEU A 141 -2.09 10.25 5.87
CA LEU A 141 -2.49 10.42 4.47
C LEU A 141 -4.02 10.43 4.31
N HIS A 142 -4.74 9.58 5.04
CA HIS A 142 -6.20 9.55 5.02
C HIS A 142 -6.82 10.89 5.43
N LYS A 143 -6.24 11.60 6.42
CA LYS A 143 -6.69 12.94 6.82
C LYS A 143 -6.56 13.97 5.68
N LYS A 144 -5.47 13.92 4.91
CA LYS A 144 -5.32 14.74 3.69
C LYS A 144 -6.42 14.42 2.67
N VAL A 145 -6.71 13.12 2.50
CA VAL A 145 -7.75 12.66 1.57
C VAL A 145 -9.15 13.11 1.99
N GLN A 146 -9.44 13.08 3.29
CA GLN A 146 -10.71 13.58 3.84
C GLN A 146 -10.88 15.08 3.65
N ALA A 147 -9.81 15.85 3.77
CA ALA A 147 -9.80 17.30 3.60
C ALA A 147 -9.86 17.75 2.13
N ALA A 148 -9.92 16.81 1.18
CA ALA A 148 -9.76 17.10 -0.24
C ALA A 148 -8.44 17.81 -0.60
N ASP A 149 -7.39 17.61 0.21
CA ASP A 149 -6.09 18.27 0.05
C ASP A 149 -5.23 17.50 -0.96
N PRO A 150 -4.88 18.08 -2.12
CA PRO A 150 -4.02 17.44 -3.11
C PRO A 150 -2.52 17.50 -2.74
N ASP A 151 -2.14 18.29 -1.74
CA ASP A 151 -0.76 18.48 -1.30
C ASP A 151 -0.42 17.52 -0.14
N SER A 152 -0.49 16.23 -0.47
CA SER A 152 -0.20 15.08 0.40
C SER A 152 1.13 14.38 0.08
N ASP A 153 2.00 15.03 -0.70
CA ASP A 153 3.27 14.41 -1.17
C ASP A 153 4.20 13.98 -0.02
N GLU A 154 4.18 14.71 1.11
CA GLU A 154 5.00 14.39 2.28
C GLU A 154 4.50 13.11 2.99
N GLU A 155 3.21 13.00 3.25
CA GLU A 155 2.60 11.82 3.87
C GLU A 155 2.75 10.59 2.98
N GLU A 156 2.59 10.75 1.66
CA GLU A 156 2.84 9.68 0.69
C GLU A 156 4.29 9.21 0.70
N GLN A 157 5.26 10.15 0.72
CA GLN A 157 6.67 9.78 0.75
C GLN A 157 7.05 9.07 2.06
N ALA A 158 6.48 9.50 3.19
CA ALA A 158 6.68 8.82 4.47
C ALA A 158 6.16 7.37 4.43
N LEU A 159 4.93 7.17 3.95
CA LEU A 159 4.33 5.85 3.78
C LEU A 159 5.13 4.96 2.82
N LEU A 160 5.50 5.48 1.65
CA LEU A 160 6.28 4.76 0.64
C LEU A 160 7.66 4.32 1.13
N THR A 161 8.32 5.17 1.92
CA THR A 161 9.64 4.86 2.48
C THR A 161 9.55 3.68 3.44
N LEU A 162 8.52 3.67 4.29
CA LEU A 162 8.27 2.58 5.23
C LEU A 162 7.89 1.28 4.51
N LEU A 163 6.91 1.34 3.59
CA LEU A 163 6.47 0.19 2.79
C LEU A 163 7.62 -0.42 1.99
N SER A 164 8.49 0.40 1.39
CA SER A 164 9.64 -0.10 0.61
C SER A 164 10.57 -1.00 1.44
N SER A 165 10.93 -0.56 2.65
CA SER A 165 11.77 -1.34 3.56
C SER A 165 11.04 -2.56 4.10
N HIS A 166 9.77 -2.39 4.45
CA HIS A 166 8.90 -3.42 4.99
C HIS A 166 8.70 -4.58 4.00
N ASN A 167 8.13 -4.29 2.82
CA ASN A 167 7.83 -5.26 1.76
C ASN A 167 9.10 -6.00 1.31
N ARG A 168 10.26 -5.34 1.29
CA ARG A 168 11.53 -6.00 0.95
C ARG A 168 11.86 -7.14 1.90
N LYS A 169 11.60 -7.00 3.20
CA LYS A 169 11.86 -8.08 4.18
C LYS A 169 10.86 -9.21 4.01
N GLU A 170 9.62 -8.87 3.69
CA GLU A 170 8.60 -9.89 3.47
C GLU A 170 8.90 -10.73 2.24
N GLU A 171 9.13 -10.06 1.10
CA GLU A 171 9.32 -10.73 -0.18
C GLU A 171 10.64 -11.51 -0.28
N LEU A 172 11.70 -11.02 0.37
CA LEU A 172 13.02 -11.65 0.30
C LEU A 172 13.29 -12.65 1.43
N ILE A 173 12.59 -12.53 2.56
CA ILE A 173 12.89 -13.33 3.76
C ILE A 173 11.63 -14.05 4.24
N LEU A 174 10.57 -13.32 4.59
CA LEU A 174 9.43 -13.91 5.31
C LEU A 174 8.60 -14.86 4.44
N TYR A 175 8.15 -14.43 3.26
CA TYR A 175 7.32 -15.26 2.39
C TYR A 175 8.06 -16.51 1.87
N PRO A 176 9.35 -16.44 1.45
CA PRO A 176 10.13 -17.64 1.18
C PRO A 176 10.18 -18.60 2.39
N ALA A 177 10.44 -18.08 3.60
CA ALA A 177 10.49 -18.90 4.81
C ALA A 177 9.13 -19.54 5.14
N LEU A 178 8.02 -18.84 4.89
CA LEU A 178 6.66 -19.37 5.02
C LEU A 178 6.40 -20.52 4.04
N ASP A 179 6.79 -20.36 2.77
CA ASP A 179 6.66 -21.38 1.74
C ASP A 179 7.50 -22.63 2.03
N GLU A 180 8.67 -22.47 2.66
CA GLU A 180 9.57 -23.57 3.06
C GLU A 180 9.13 -24.27 4.34
N THR A 181 8.57 -23.53 5.31
CA THR A 181 8.22 -24.04 6.64
C THR A 181 6.83 -24.70 6.67
N LEU A 182 5.86 -24.14 5.95
CA LEU A 182 4.47 -24.59 6.01
C LEU A 182 4.18 -25.67 4.96
N SER A 183 3.52 -26.75 5.38
CA SER A 183 3.05 -27.78 4.45
C SER A 183 2.07 -27.20 3.42
N GLU A 184 1.95 -27.87 2.26
CA GLU A 184 0.97 -27.50 1.24
C GLU A 184 -0.46 -27.47 1.79
N GLU A 185 -0.81 -28.41 2.66
CA GLU A 185 -2.12 -28.45 3.33
C GLU A 185 -2.36 -27.21 4.20
N LYS A 186 -1.38 -26.81 5.03
CA LYS A 186 -1.48 -25.58 5.85
C LYS A 186 -1.64 -24.35 4.98
N ARG A 187 -0.85 -24.22 3.90
CA ARG A 187 -0.94 -23.11 2.94
C ARG A 187 -2.29 -23.06 2.23
N ALA A 188 -2.81 -24.21 1.79
CA ALA A 188 -4.15 -24.28 1.20
C ALA A 188 -5.24 -23.88 2.21
N GLY A 189 -5.09 -24.22 3.49
CA GLY A 189 -5.97 -23.77 4.57
C GLY A 189 -5.98 -22.26 4.74
N ILE A 190 -4.81 -21.63 4.73
CA ILE A 190 -4.65 -20.16 4.77
C ILE A 190 -5.43 -19.51 3.61
N PHE A 191 -5.22 -19.95 2.37
CA PHE A 191 -5.90 -19.35 1.22
C PHE A 191 -7.43 -19.49 1.26
N ARG A 192 -7.95 -20.56 1.86
CA ARG A 192 -9.40 -20.67 2.11
C ARG A 192 -9.86 -19.63 3.12
N ALA A 193 -9.17 -19.55 4.27
CA ALA A 193 -9.51 -18.62 5.35
C ALA A 193 -9.43 -17.14 4.95
N MET A 194 -8.58 -16.78 3.97
CA MET A 194 -8.48 -15.39 3.49
C MET A 194 -9.80 -14.81 2.99
N ASN A 195 -10.69 -15.65 2.43
CA ASN A 195 -12.02 -15.23 1.95
C ASN A 195 -13.07 -15.18 3.06
N GLU A 196 -12.76 -15.71 4.23
CA GLU A 196 -13.68 -15.82 5.37
C GLU A 196 -13.47 -14.70 6.39
N ILE A 197 -12.42 -13.89 6.24
CA ILE A 197 -12.17 -12.75 7.13
C ILE A 197 -13.30 -11.71 6.99
N PRO A 198 -14.02 -11.40 8.08
CA PRO A 198 -15.07 -10.39 8.07
C PRO A 198 -14.52 -9.02 7.70
N GLU A 199 -15.27 -8.24 6.93
CA GLU A 199 -14.83 -6.92 6.49
C GLU A 199 -14.56 -5.98 7.67
N GLU A 200 -15.30 -6.14 8.77
CA GLU A 200 -15.17 -5.35 10.00
C GLU A 200 -13.78 -5.48 10.64
N ARG A 201 -13.05 -6.56 10.34
CA ARG A 201 -11.71 -6.80 10.86
C ARG A 201 -10.66 -5.85 10.28
N TYR A 202 -10.87 -5.38 9.05
CA TYR A 202 -9.92 -4.52 8.32
C TYR A 202 -10.51 -3.21 7.83
N LYS A 203 -11.82 -3.11 7.59
CA LYS A 203 -12.53 -1.86 7.30
C LYS A 203 -12.89 -1.13 8.59
N VAL A 204 -11.88 -0.85 9.41
CA VAL A 204 -12.07 0.06 10.54
C VAL A 204 -12.10 1.47 9.97
N CYS A 205 -13.28 1.90 9.53
CA CYS A 205 -13.57 3.32 9.38
C CYS A 205 -13.49 3.97 10.76
N CYS A 206 -13.11 5.25 10.79
CA CYS A 206 -13.12 6.11 11.97
C CYS A 206 -14.52 6.13 12.60
N ALA A 207 -14.88 5.09 13.35
CA ALA A 207 -15.95 5.11 14.31
C ALA A 207 -15.27 5.48 15.63
N ASP A 208 -15.36 6.77 15.96
CA ASP A 208 -15.23 7.36 17.29
C ASP A 208 -14.29 6.61 18.26
N ARG A 209 -13.01 7.00 18.28
CA ARG A 209 -12.20 6.95 19.49
C ARG A 209 -11.47 8.27 19.70
#